data_AF-E9JBT4-F1
#
_entry.id   AF-E9JBT4-F1
#
_cell.length_a   1.000
_cell.length_b   1.000
_cell.length_c   1.000
_cell.angle_alpha   90.00
_cell.angle_beta   90.00
_cell.angle_gamma   90.00
#
_symmetry.space_group_name_H-M   'P 1'
#
loop_
_entity.id
_entity.type
_entity.pdbx_description
1 polymer ?
#
loop_
_entity_poly.entity_id
_entity_poly.type
_entity_poly.pdbx_seq_one_letter_code
_entity_poly.pdbx_strand_id
1 'polypeptide(L)'
;YKDWRHFSRNTERHEKSAAHFQNLEKKRWLAVIERIIYVIQFLARQNLAFRGHTEKLFEKDNGNFLQLIETISKFDNVTAEHINRIEKAQHRNMPHYLGHNIQNELITIMGEKIKQTIINTLKHSKYYSVILDCTPDTSYEEQITVVFRFVYLNPSTKNVEIREHFLGFCPITDTTGQGLTMFLLDFLKNSNIDINDMRG
;
A
#
# COMPACT_ATOMS: atom_id res chain seq x y z
N TYR A 1 -52.01 -5.42 -23.94
CA TYR A 1 -50.84 -6.21 -24.37
C TYR A 1 -49.69 -5.40 -24.98
N LYS A 2 -49.93 -4.28 -25.69
CA LYS A 2 -48.85 -3.41 -26.21
C LYS A 2 -48.10 -2.63 -25.11
N ASP A 3 -48.80 -2.12 -24.10
CA ASP A 3 -48.19 -1.34 -22.99
C ASP A 3 -47.12 -2.09 -22.20
N TRP A 4 -47.38 -3.33 -21.81
CA TRP A 4 -46.43 -4.13 -21.02
C TRP A 4 -45.12 -4.40 -21.76
N ARG A 5 -45.15 -4.52 -23.10
CA ARG A 5 -43.94 -4.68 -23.92
C ARG A 5 -43.15 -3.37 -24.05
N HIS A 6 -43.82 -2.22 -24.05
CA HIS A 6 -43.16 -0.92 -24.03
C HIS A 6 -42.55 -0.61 -22.65
N PHE A 7 -43.26 -0.94 -21.57
CA PHE A 7 -42.76 -0.82 -20.21
C PHE A 7 -41.51 -1.69 -20.00
N SER A 8 -41.57 -2.98 -20.33
CA SER A 8 -40.42 -3.90 -20.22
C SER A 8 -39.21 -3.43 -21.04
N ARG A 9 -39.41 -2.96 -22.27
CA ARG A 9 -38.31 -2.41 -23.09
C ARG A 9 -37.72 -1.12 -22.52
N ASN A 10 -38.53 -0.27 -21.89
CA ASN A 10 -38.03 0.95 -21.26
C ASN A 10 -37.23 0.61 -19.99
N THR A 11 -37.72 -0.31 -19.16
CA THR A 11 -36.99 -0.79 -17.97
C THR A 11 -35.63 -1.38 -18.36
N GLU A 12 -35.58 -2.26 -19.36
CA GLU A 12 -34.31 -2.82 -19.87
C GLU A 12 -33.34 -1.74 -20.38
N ARG A 13 -33.86 -0.69 -21.04
CA ARG A 13 -33.03 0.43 -21.51
C ARG A 13 -32.49 1.25 -20.34
N HIS A 14 -33.30 1.52 -19.32
CA HIS A 14 -32.87 2.22 -18.12
C HIS A 14 -31.82 1.42 -17.34
N GLU A 15 -32.00 0.10 -17.20
CA GLU A 15 -31.02 -0.79 -16.55
C GLU A 15 -29.70 -0.83 -17.31
N LYS A 16 -29.73 -0.98 -18.65
CA LYS A 16 -28.53 -0.94 -19.49
C LYS A 16 -27.80 0.40 -19.39
N SER A 17 -28.55 1.50 -19.33
CA SER A 17 -27.99 2.85 -19.16
C SER A 17 -27.35 3.02 -17.78
N ALA A 18 -28.01 2.58 -16.71
CA ALA A 18 -27.47 2.62 -15.35
C ALA A 18 -26.19 1.77 -15.22
N ALA A 19 -26.18 0.55 -15.76
CA ALA A 19 -24.99 -0.30 -15.78
C ALA A 19 -23.83 0.33 -16.56
N HIS A 20 -24.14 1.02 -17.67
CA HIS A 20 -23.13 1.75 -18.44
C HIS A 20 -22.50 2.88 -17.61
N PHE A 21 -23.31 3.71 -16.93
CA PHE A 21 -22.82 4.78 -16.07
C PHE A 21 -21.98 4.23 -14.89
N GLN A 22 -22.42 3.15 -14.26
CA GLN A 22 -21.63 2.49 -13.20
C GLN A 22 -20.27 2.02 -13.71
N ASN A 23 -20.21 1.46 -14.93
CA ASN A 23 -18.95 1.03 -15.52
C ASN A 23 -18.02 2.20 -15.84
N LEU A 24 -18.55 3.32 -16.34
CA LEU A 24 -17.77 4.54 -16.55
C LEU A 24 -17.20 5.08 -15.24
N GLU A 25 -18.00 5.12 -14.18
CA GLU A 25 -17.56 5.60 -12.87
C GLU A 25 -16.52 4.66 -12.24
N LYS A 26 -16.68 3.33 -12.40
CA LYS A 26 -15.66 2.34 -12.00
C LYS A 26 -14.33 2.57 -12.72
N LYS A 27 -14.36 2.76 -14.05
CA LYS A 27 -13.15 3.04 -14.85
C LYS A 27 -12.48 4.33 -14.38
N ARG A 28 -13.26 5.38 -14.11
CA ARG A 28 -12.75 6.64 -13.58
C ARG A 28 -12.06 6.44 -12.24
N TRP A 29 -12.70 5.75 -11.29
CA TRP A 29 -12.10 5.49 -9.97
C TRP A 29 -10.83 4.65 -10.04
N LEU A 30 -10.79 3.62 -10.89
CA LEU A 30 -9.58 2.84 -11.10
C LEU A 30 -8.43 3.72 -11.61
N ALA A 31 -8.72 4.62 -12.57
CA ALA A 31 -7.72 5.54 -13.08
C ALA A 31 -7.23 6.51 -11.98
N VAL A 32 -8.12 7.04 -11.15
CA VAL A 32 -7.74 7.92 -10.01
C VAL A 32 -6.88 7.18 -8.99
N ILE A 33 -7.29 5.98 -8.57
CA ILE A 33 -6.58 5.16 -7.59
C ILE A 33 -5.18 4.79 -8.10
N GLU A 34 -5.06 4.46 -9.38
CA GLU A 34 -3.76 4.18 -10.02
C GLU A 34 -2.77 5.35 -9.83
N ARG A 35 -3.21 6.59 -10.03
CA ARG A 35 -2.38 7.79 -9.83
C ARG A 35 -2.01 8.00 -8.36
N ILE A 36 -2.97 7.79 -7.46
CA ILE A 36 -2.72 7.84 -6.01
C ILE A 36 -1.66 6.81 -5.60
N ILE A 37 -1.76 5.57 -6.10
CA ILE A 37 -0.77 4.51 -5.86
C ILE A 37 0.61 4.94 -6.36
N TYR A 38 0.71 5.52 -7.56
CA TYR A 38 1.99 6.00 -8.08
C TYR A 38 2.60 7.12 -7.22
N VAL A 39 1.79 8.05 -6.72
CA VAL A 39 2.26 9.10 -5.80
C VAL A 39 2.77 8.48 -4.51
N ILE A 40 2.04 7.53 -3.91
CA ILE A 40 2.47 6.84 -2.70
C ILE A 40 3.79 6.09 -2.93
N GLN A 41 3.90 5.37 -4.04
CA GLN A 41 5.12 4.64 -4.40
C GLN A 41 6.31 5.58 -4.59
N PHE A 42 6.09 6.73 -5.24
CA PHE A 42 7.13 7.73 -5.44
C PHE A 42 7.65 8.25 -4.09
N LEU A 43 6.75 8.72 -3.22
CA LEU A 43 7.12 9.26 -1.91
C LEU A 43 7.82 8.21 -1.04
N ALA A 44 7.30 6.97 -1.02
CA ALA A 44 7.91 5.88 -0.27
C ALA A 44 9.32 5.53 -0.76
N ARG A 45 9.54 5.44 -2.09
CA ARG A 45 10.85 5.14 -2.67
C ARG A 45 11.88 6.23 -2.43
N GLN A 46 11.44 7.49 -2.37
CA GLN A 46 12.30 8.64 -2.12
C GLN A 46 12.45 8.96 -0.63
N ASN A 47 11.81 8.19 0.26
CA ASN A 47 11.77 8.46 1.70
C ASN A 47 11.28 9.88 2.03
N LEU A 48 10.27 10.37 1.31
CA LEU A 48 9.69 11.69 1.48
C LEU A 48 8.48 11.65 2.40
N ALA A 49 8.35 12.66 3.27
CA ALA A 49 7.17 12.82 4.11
C ALA A 49 5.90 13.00 3.25
N PHE A 50 4.81 12.35 3.64
CA PHE A 50 3.56 12.39 2.87
C PHE A 50 2.72 13.61 3.25
N ARG A 51 2.62 13.88 4.56
CA ARG A 51 1.76 14.90 5.15
C ARG A 51 2.51 16.20 5.38
N GLY A 52 1.77 17.29 5.39
CA GLY A 52 2.22 18.60 5.85
C GLY A 52 1.42 19.05 7.07
N HIS A 53 1.37 20.35 7.29
CA HIS A 53 0.59 20.97 8.36
C HIS A 53 -0.91 20.99 8.08
N THR A 54 -1.30 20.91 6.80
CA THR A 54 -2.70 20.91 6.37
C THR A 54 -3.00 19.67 5.52
N GLU A 55 -4.26 19.25 5.49
CA GLU A 55 -4.74 18.13 4.65
C GLU A 55 -5.70 18.61 3.55
N LYS A 56 -5.63 19.90 3.21
CA LYS A 56 -6.54 20.54 2.27
C LYS A 56 -5.82 20.84 0.96
N LEU A 57 -6.49 20.56 -0.14
CA LEU A 57 -6.01 20.92 -1.47
C LEU A 57 -5.80 22.42 -1.57
N PHE A 58 -4.70 22.81 -2.22
CA PHE A 58 -4.29 24.18 -2.52
C PHE A 58 -3.99 25.08 -1.31
N GLU A 59 -4.04 24.55 -0.10
CA GLU A 59 -3.52 25.27 1.06
C GLU A 59 -1.98 25.16 1.12
N LYS A 60 -1.35 26.22 1.64
CA LYS A 60 0.08 26.21 1.91
C LYS A 60 0.40 25.07 2.89
N ASP A 61 1.55 24.42 2.68
CA ASP A 61 2.08 23.38 3.56
C ASP A 61 1.16 22.15 3.71
N ASN A 62 0.44 21.78 2.64
CA ASN A 62 -0.46 20.63 2.61
C ASN A 62 0.22 19.26 2.34
N GLY A 63 1.55 19.22 2.42
CA GLY A 63 2.34 18.00 2.33
C GLY A 63 2.65 17.55 0.90
N ASN A 64 3.69 16.72 0.77
CA ASN A 64 4.17 16.31 -0.56
C ASN A 64 3.14 15.45 -1.31
N PHE A 65 2.27 14.71 -0.61
CA PHE A 65 1.23 13.91 -1.25
C PHE A 65 0.24 14.79 -2.03
N LEU A 66 -0.35 15.80 -1.38
CA LEU A 66 -1.30 16.68 -2.04
C LEU A 66 -0.62 17.56 -3.07
N GLN A 67 0.59 18.07 -2.79
CA GLN A 67 1.37 18.84 -3.77
C GLN A 67 1.68 18.06 -5.05
N LEU A 68 2.00 16.76 -4.95
CA LEU A 68 2.21 15.92 -6.13
C LEU A 68 0.90 15.68 -6.89
N ILE A 69 -0.21 15.45 -6.20
CA ILE A 69 -1.53 15.30 -6.84
C ILE A 69 -1.92 16.58 -7.58
N GLU A 70 -1.75 17.74 -6.96
CA GLU A 70 -1.98 19.06 -7.58
C GLU A 70 -1.05 19.30 -8.76
N THR A 71 0.21 18.91 -8.65
CA THR A 71 1.17 19.02 -9.75
C THR A 71 0.78 18.12 -10.93
N ILE A 72 0.40 16.87 -10.67
CA ILE A 72 -0.08 15.92 -11.69
C ILE A 72 -1.32 16.43 -12.40
N SER A 73 -2.23 17.08 -11.67
CA SER A 73 -3.46 17.66 -12.23
C SER A 73 -3.22 18.70 -13.33
N LYS A 74 -2.03 19.32 -13.37
CA LYS A 74 -1.69 20.31 -14.40
C LYS A 74 -1.49 19.68 -15.78
N PHE A 75 -1.27 18.37 -15.85
CA PHE A 75 -0.98 17.66 -17.10
C PHE A 75 -1.76 16.35 -17.29
N ASP A 76 -2.40 15.79 -16.26
CA ASP A 76 -3.25 14.59 -16.36
C ASP A 76 -4.73 14.95 -16.15
N ASN A 77 -5.51 14.82 -17.23
CA ASN A 77 -6.94 15.16 -17.25
C ASN A 77 -7.78 14.38 -16.23
N VAL A 78 -7.38 13.14 -15.90
CA VAL A 78 -8.09 12.31 -14.91
C VAL A 78 -7.97 12.94 -13.53
N THR A 79 -6.76 13.34 -13.14
CA THR A 79 -6.49 13.99 -11.85
C THR A 79 -7.10 15.39 -11.81
N ALA A 80 -7.00 16.16 -12.91
CA ALA A 80 -7.63 17.47 -13.04
C ALA A 80 -9.15 17.41 -12.82
N GLU A 81 -9.83 16.50 -13.50
CA GLU A 81 -11.27 16.32 -13.36
C GLU A 81 -11.64 15.80 -11.95
N HIS A 82 -10.81 14.94 -11.35
CA HIS A 82 -11.03 14.49 -9.98
C HIS A 82 -10.98 15.64 -8.98
N ILE A 83 -9.97 16.51 -9.07
CA ILE A 83 -9.86 17.72 -8.22
C ILE A 83 -11.04 18.67 -8.46
N ASN A 84 -11.38 18.96 -9.72
CA ASN A 84 -12.51 19.81 -10.09
C ASN A 84 -13.83 19.32 -9.46
N ARG A 85 -14.04 18.00 -9.39
CA ARG A 85 -15.20 17.40 -8.72
C ARG A 85 -15.17 17.59 -7.22
N ILE A 86 -14.01 17.47 -6.58
CA ILE A 86 -13.84 17.71 -5.14
C ILE A 86 -14.21 19.15 -4.81
N GLU A 87 -13.69 20.11 -5.57
CA GLU A 87 -13.98 21.54 -5.38
C GLU A 87 -15.47 21.86 -5.57
N LYS A 88 -16.10 21.32 -6.63
CA LYS A 88 -17.55 21.49 -6.85
C LYS A 88 -18.40 20.82 -5.78
N ALA A 89 -17.88 19.79 -5.13
CA ALA A 89 -18.56 19.03 -4.10
C ALA A 89 -18.34 19.59 -2.69
N GLN A 90 -17.76 20.79 -2.50
CA GLN A 90 -17.37 21.42 -1.22
C GLN A 90 -18.36 21.30 -0.03
N HIS A 91 -19.65 20.99 -0.26
CA HIS A 91 -20.69 20.81 0.76
C HIS A 91 -21.29 19.40 0.84
N ARG A 92 -20.83 18.46 0.03
CA ARG A 92 -21.26 17.05 0.04
C ARG A 92 -20.05 16.25 0.49
N ASN A 93 -20.19 15.43 1.53
CA ASN A 93 -19.17 14.47 1.99
C ASN A 93 -18.90 13.41 0.89
N MET A 94 -18.31 13.84 -0.22
CA MET A 94 -17.99 12.99 -1.35
C MET A 94 -16.67 12.30 -1.06
N PRO A 95 -16.61 10.96 -1.08
CA PRO A 95 -15.36 10.25 -0.90
C PRO A 95 -14.41 10.62 -2.04
N HIS A 96 -13.24 11.15 -1.71
CA HIS A 96 -12.27 11.62 -2.69
C HIS A 96 -10.92 10.89 -2.64
N TYR A 97 -10.71 10.02 -1.65
CA TYR A 97 -9.54 9.14 -1.52
C TYR A 97 -8.18 9.85 -1.36
N LEU A 98 -8.17 11.18 -1.16
CA LEU A 98 -6.96 11.95 -0.89
C LEU A 98 -6.69 12.18 0.60
N GLY A 99 -7.62 11.79 1.49
CA GLY A 99 -7.48 11.93 2.93
C GLY A 99 -6.52 10.92 3.56
N HIS A 100 -5.99 11.24 4.74
CA HIS A 100 -4.98 10.44 5.41
C HIS A 100 -5.39 8.99 5.71
N ASN A 101 -6.67 8.76 6.01
CA ASN A 101 -7.18 7.41 6.31
C ASN A 101 -6.98 6.46 5.12
N ILE A 102 -7.36 6.92 3.93
CA ILE A 102 -7.20 6.14 2.70
C ILE A 102 -5.72 6.00 2.34
N GLN A 103 -4.92 7.05 2.52
CA GLN A 103 -3.48 6.95 2.29
C GLN A 103 -2.86 5.87 3.19
N ASN A 104 -3.18 5.86 4.48
CA ASN A 104 -2.70 4.85 5.42
C ASN A 104 -3.15 3.45 5.03
N GLU A 105 -4.42 3.27 4.65
CA GLU A 105 -4.94 1.98 4.21
C GLU A 105 -4.18 1.46 2.98
N LEU A 106 -3.99 2.31 1.97
CA LEU A 106 -3.23 1.93 0.77
C LEU A 106 -1.77 1.61 1.08
N ILE A 107 -1.12 2.39 1.95
CA ILE A 107 0.25 2.14 2.42
C ILE A 107 0.33 0.77 3.11
N THR A 108 -0.61 0.46 4.01
CA THR A 108 -0.69 -0.82 4.72
C THR A 108 -0.85 -1.98 3.74
N ILE A 109 -1.80 -1.90 2.80
CA ILE A 109 -2.04 -2.94 1.80
C ILE A 109 -0.79 -3.17 0.93
N MET A 110 -0.12 -2.10 0.50
CA MET A 110 1.12 -2.21 -0.27
C MET A 110 2.26 -2.82 0.55
N GLY A 111 2.44 -2.39 1.79
CA GLY A 111 3.44 -2.93 2.70
C GLY A 111 3.23 -4.42 2.97
N GLU A 112 2.00 -4.83 3.24
CA GLU A 112 1.63 -6.24 3.40
C GLU A 112 1.92 -7.05 2.14
N LYS A 113 1.60 -6.52 0.94
CA LYS A 113 1.87 -7.21 -0.32
C LYS A 113 3.36 -7.40 -0.58
N ILE A 114 4.18 -6.41 -0.23
CA ILE A 114 5.65 -6.49 -0.31
C ILE A 114 6.15 -7.55 0.67
N LYS A 115 5.72 -7.49 1.94
CA LYS A 115 6.07 -8.46 2.98
C LYS A 115 5.74 -9.89 2.55
N GLN A 116 4.53 -10.12 2.02
CA GLN A 116 4.14 -11.44 1.53
C GLN A 116 4.97 -11.92 0.34
N THR A 117 5.32 -11.01 -0.58
CA THR A 117 6.23 -11.34 -1.71
C THR A 117 7.59 -11.79 -1.20
N ILE A 118 8.15 -11.09 -0.21
CA ILE A 118 9.44 -11.44 0.41
C ILE A 118 9.35 -12.80 1.09
N ILE A 119 8.34 -13.01 1.96
CA ILE A 119 8.14 -14.28 2.69
C ILE A 119 7.97 -15.45 1.72
N ASN A 120 7.19 -15.28 0.65
CA ASN A 120 7.02 -16.31 -0.36
C ASN A 120 8.36 -16.62 -1.06
N THR A 121 9.12 -15.59 -1.43
CA THR A 121 10.43 -15.77 -2.07
C THR A 121 11.42 -16.50 -1.15
N LEU A 122 11.40 -16.17 0.13
CA LEU A 122 12.20 -16.85 1.16
C LEU A 122 11.83 -18.33 1.27
N LYS A 123 10.53 -18.65 1.34
CA LYS A 123 10.05 -20.06 1.38
C LYS A 123 10.49 -20.87 0.16
N HIS A 124 10.49 -20.26 -1.02
CA HIS A 124 11.00 -20.92 -2.24
C HIS A 124 12.51 -21.14 -2.20
N SER A 125 13.25 -20.25 -1.54
CA SER A 125 14.71 -20.36 -1.36
C SER A 125 15.09 -21.42 -0.32
N LYS A 126 14.12 -21.89 0.46
CA LYS A 126 14.22 -22.83 1.57
C LYS A 126 15.08 -22.29 2.71
N TYR A 127 16.40 -22.23 2.52
CA TYR A 127 17.34 -21.85 3.58
C TYR A 127 17.50 -20.34 3.70
N TYR A 128 17.54 -19.87 4.94
CA TYR A 128 17.69 -18.45 5.26
C TYR A 128 18.50 -18.23 6.54
N SER A 129 18.97 -17.00 6.72
CA SER A 129 19.47 -16.48 7.99
C SER A 129 18.70 -15.23 8.40
N VAL A 130 18.71 -14.92 9.69
CA VAL A 130 18.02 -13.73 10.23
C VAL A 130 19.05 -12.78 10.84
N ILE A 131 18.95 -11.51 10.48
CA ILE A 131 19.71 -10.44 11.10
C ILE A 131 18.72 -9.66 11.97
N LEU A 132 19.00 -9.64 13.28
CA LEU A 132 18.26 -8.90 14.28
C LEU A 132 19.15 -7.80 14.83
N ASP A 133 18.64 -6.57 14.82
CA ASP A 133 19.34 -5.41 15.37
C ASP A 133 18.41 -4.65 16.31
N CYS A 134 18.87 -4.34 17.52
CA CYS A 134 18.08 -3.63 18.52
C CYS A 134 18.56 -2.18 18.61
N THR A 135 17.63 -1.25 18.42
CA THR A 135 17.92 0.18 18.53
C THR A 135 16.83 0.87 19.34
N PRO A 136 17.18 1.74 20.30
CA PRO A 136 16.19 2.56 20.98
C PRO A 136 15.60 3.57 19.98
N ASP A 137 14.28 3.70 19.95
CA ASP A 137 13.59 4.66 19.11
C ASP A 137 13.59 6.08 19.71
N THR A 138 13.05 7.06 18.96
CA THR A 138 12.99 8.46 19.39
C THR A 138 12.11 8.69 20.63
N SER A 139 11.29 7.71 21.01
CA SER A 139 10.44 7.69 22.22
C SER A 139 11.08 6.90 23.37
N TYR A 140 12.32 6.42 23.22
CA TYR A 140 13.02 5.56 24.17
C TYR A 140 12.40 4.15 24.33
N GLU A 141 11.58 3.72 23.37
CA GLU A 141 11.11 2.33 23.29
C GLU A 141 12.11 1.50 22.48
N GLU A 142 12.46 0.32 22.98
CA GLU A 142 13.36 -0.60 22.28
C GLU A 142 12.63 -1.21 21.08
N GLN A 143 13.24 -1.11 19.89
CA GLN A 143 12.72 -1.73 18.68
C GLN A 143 13.75 -2.69 18.09
N ILE A 144 13.24 -3.81 17.57
CA ILE A 144 14.04 -4.79 16.85
C ILE A 144 13.78 -4.69 15.35
N THR A 145 14.85 -4.57 14.58
CA THR A 145 14.85 -4.65 13.12
C THR A 145 14.94 -6.10 12.70
N VAL A 146 14.03 -6.55 11.82
CA VAL A 146 14.05 -7.91 11.28
C VAL A 146 14.44 -7.87 9.81
N VAL A 147 15.60 -8.47 9.48
CA VAL A 147 16.08 -8.64 8.11
C VAL A 147 16.30 -10.12 7.83
N PHE A 148 15.76 -10.60 6.71
CA PHE A 148 16.04 -11.95 6.22
C PHE A 148 17.08 -11.92 5.12
N ARG A 149 18.04 -12.83 5.20
CA ARG A 149 19.06 -13.05 4.18
C ARG A 149 18.91 -14.47 3.63
N PHE A 150 18.84 -14.60 2.32
CA PHE A 150 18.71 -15.92 1.68
C PHE A 150 19.33 -15.95 0.28
N VAL A 151 19.59 -17.16 -0.20
CA VAL A 151 20.15 -17.40 -1.54
C VAL A 151 19.01 -17.53 -2.54
N TYR A 152 18.93 -16.62 -3.49
CA TYR A 152 17.93 -16.64 -4.55
C TYR A 152 18.54 -17.15 -5.86
N LEU A 153 17.91 -18.15 -6.45
CA LEU A 153 18.22 -18.60 -7.80
C LEU A 153 17.30 -17.88 -8.79
N ASN A 154 17.85 -17.01 -9.62
CA ASN A 154 17.08 -16.34 -10.64
C ASN A 154 16.64 -17.36 -11.71
N PRO A 155 15.32 -17.60 -11.87
CA PRO A 155 14.83 -18.66 -12.75
C PRO A 155 15.14 -18.38 -14.23
N SER A 156 15.27 -17.11 -14.61
CA SER A 156 15.52 -16.64 -15.98
C SER A 156 16.99 -16.70 -16.35
N THR A 157 17.87 -16.19 -15.49
CA THR A 157 19.32 -16.12 -15.78
C THR A 157 20.10 -17.33 -15.28
N LYS A 158 19.49 -18.15 -14.39
CA LYS A 158 20.15 -19.23 -13.64
C LYS A 158 21.30 -18.77 -12.74
N ASN A 159 21.40 -17.45 -12.50
CA ASN A 159 22.40 -16.91 -11.59
C ASN A 159 21.93 -17.02 -10.15
N VAL A 160 22.90 -17.26 -9.26
CA VAL A 160 22.71 -17.26 -7.81
C VAL A 160 23.02 -15.86 -7.29
N GLU A 161 22.12 -15.30 -6.49
CA GLU A 161 22.31 -14.02 -5.83
C GLU A 161 21.94 -14.12 -4.35
N ILE A 162 22.66 -13.37 -3.51
CA ILE A 162 22.30 -13.20 -2.11
C ILE A 162 21.32 -12.03 -2.02
N ARG A 163 20.15 -12.26 -1.41
CA ARG A 163 19.16 -11.22 -1.16
C ARG A 163 19.04 -10.97 0.33
N GLU A 164 18.99 -9.69 0.69
CA GLU A 164 18.69 -9.21 2.03
C GLU A 164 17.43 -8.36 1.96
N HIS A 165 16.44 -8.69 2.79
CA HIS A 165 15.16 -8.02 2.78
C HIS A 165 14.77 -7.62 4.21
N PHE A 166 14.52 -6.33 4.39
CA PHE A 166 13.92 -5.76 5.58
C PHE A 166 12.43 -6.09 5.65
N LEU A 167 11.97 -6.57 6.81
CA LEU A 167 10.57 -6.94 7.04
C LEU A 167 9.83 -5.95 7.92
N GLY A 168 10.53 -5.18 8.74
CA GLY A 168 9.93 -4.21 9.63
C GLY A 168 10.73 -3.99 10.91
N PHE A 169 10.33 -2.94 11.63
CA PHE A 169 10.64 -2.76 13.04
C PHE A 169 9.53 -3.39 13.87
N CYS A 170 9.88 -3.98 15.00
CA CYS A 170 8.92 -4.50 15.96
C CYS A 170 9.26 -3.96 17.36
N PRO A 171 8.27 -3.44 18.11
CA PRO A 171 8.51 -3.05 19.49
C PRO A 171 8.85 -4.29 20.32
N ILE A 172 9.83 -4.18 21.20
CA ILE A 172 10.21 -5.24 22.14
C ILE A 172 10.30 -4.65 23.55
N THR A 173 9.88 -5.44 24.53
CA THR A 173 9.95 -5.06 25.94
C THR A 173 11.10 -5.77 26.68
N ASP A 174 11.63 -6.84 26.10
CA ASP A 174 12.68 -7.67 26.67
C ASP A 174 13.84 -7.82 25.65
N THR A 175 14.94 -7.13 25.93
CA THR A 175 16.17 -7.14 25.13
C THR A 175 17.14 -8.24 25.55
N THR A 176 16.78 -9.09 26.52
CA THR A 176 17.60 -10.25 26.88
C THR A 176 17.65 -11.26 25.73
N GLY A 177 18.69 -12.10 25.70
CA GLY A 177 18.79 -13.17 24.70
C GLY A 177 17.57 -14.10 24.69
N GLN A 178 16.93 -14.30 25.84
CA GLN A 178 15.68 -15.07 25.93
C GLN A 178 14.51 -14.33 25.27
N GLY A 179 14.32 -13.04 25.59
CA GLY A 179 13.27 -12.20 25.00
C GLY A 179 13.37 -12.13 23.47
N LEU A 180 14.58 -11.89 22.96
CA LEU A 180 14.85 -11.85 21.51
C LEU A 180 14.59 -13.21 20.83
N THR A 181 14.95 -14.31 21.49
CA THR A 181 14.69 -15.66 20.98
C THR A 181 13.19 -15.94 20.91
N MET A 182 12.44 -15.60 21.96
CA MET A 182 10.98 -15.81 21.99
C MET A 182 10.28 -14.96 20.92
N PHE A 183 10.68 -13.68 20.80
CA PHE A 183 10.21 -12.80 19.75
C PHE A 183 10.42 -13.40 18.35
N LEU A 184 11.63 -13.91 18.07
CA LEU A 184 11.94 -14.52 16.77
C LEU A 184 11.06 -15.75 16.50
N LEU A 185 10.89 -16.63 17.50
CA LEU A 185 10.05 -17.82 17.38
C LEU A 185 8.60 -17.45 17.06
N ASP A 186 8.04 -16.46 17.76
CA ASP A 186 6.68 -15.98 17.53
C ASP A 186 6.55 -15.31 16.15
N PHE A 187 7.54 -14.50 15.75
CA PHE A 187 7.57 -13.86 14.43
C PHE A 187 7.55 -14.90 13.29
N LEU A 188 8.42 -15.92 13.38
CA LEU A 188 8.51 -17.00 12.39
C LEU A 188 7.20 -17.78 12.32
N LYS A 189 6.64 -18.15 13.47
CA LYS A 189 5.36 -18.86 13.56
C LYS A 189 4.22 -18.06 12.94
N ASN A 190 4.10 -16.78 13.28
CA ASN A 190 3.05 -15.89 12.75
C ASN A 190 3.21 -15.63 11.24
N SER A 191 4.44 -15.70 10.73
CA SER A 191 4.75 -15.58 9.30
C SER A 191 4.69 -16.93 8.55
N ASN A 192 4.41 -18.02 9.26
CA ASN A 192 4.44 -19.40 8.76
C ASN A 192 5.78 -19.73 8.09
N ILE A 193 6.90 -19.33 8.70
CA ILE A 193 8.27 -19.62 8.25
C ILE A 193 8.82 -20.74 9.13
N ASP A 194 9.37 -21.78 8.51
CA ASP A 194 9.89 -22.94 9.24
C ASP A 194 11.28 -22.65 9.82
N ILE A 195 11.40 -22.69 11.15
CA ILE A 195 12.66 -22.53 11.85
C ILE A 195 13.68 -23.62 11.48
N ASN A 196 13.24 -24.81 11.06
CA ASN A 196 14.14 -25.89 10.66
C ASN A 196 14.95 -25.57 9.40
N ASP A 197 14.54 -24.55 8.65
CA ASP A 197 15.27 -24.06 7.48
C ASP A 197 16.25 -22.92 7.80
N MET A 198 16.27 -22.41 9.03
CA MET A 198 17.20 -21.37 9.49
C MET A 198 18.63 -21.91 9.59
N ARG A 199 19.62 -21.18 9.06
CA ARG A 199 21.04 -21.59 9.02
C ARG A 199 22.01 -20.58 9.61
N GLY A 200 21.51 -19.45 10.10
CA GLY A 200 22.30 -18.38 10.72
C GLY A 200 21.41 -17.29 11.28
#